data_AF-A0A353TDL6-F1
#
_entry.id   AF-A0A353TDL6-F1
#
_cell.length_a   1.000
_cell.length_b   1.000
_cell.length_c   1.000
_cell.angle_alpha   90.00
_cell.angle_beta   90.00
_cell.angle_gamma   90.00
#
_symmetry.space_group_name_H-M   'P 1'
#
loop_
_entity.id
_entity.type
_entity.pdbx_description
1 polymer ?
#
loop_
_entity_poly.entity_id
_entity_poly.type
_entity_poly.pdbx_seq_one_letter_code
_entity_poly.pdbx_strand_id
1 'polypeptide(L)'
;TEITLTDEHLSDNKKNATFNIAVPDDINTANPYTLYCVHGSSSQIARGKILVDFSYTPFFPFSGGYGSVSPDTYYTPITASAEIAFGVPTTSLTFNYLGAMQIICFKNAAGAEVAYTEMELVQVNPADAAGFYAYKNGEGAPRYDLISKEVIYYGVSQGVISGSIWSDDVRKFSRFVLLTGNTMPATRLKVKIDGVQKESINATSASAVPHQAGNAYCVYALWNGVDLQLTDKDFTSVRK
;
A
#
# COMPACT_ATOMS: atom_id res chain seq x y z
N THR A 1 -22.02 -9.81 -0.73
CA THR A 1 -21.76 -11.25 -0.78
C THR A 1 -20.27 -11.47 -0.81
N GLU A 2 -19.72 -12.24 0.12
CA GLU A 2 -18.33 -12.69 0.07
C GLU A 2 -18.24 -13.92 -0.85
N ILE A 3 -17.19 -14.00 -1.67
CA ILE A 3 -16.99 -15.09 -2.63
C ILE A 3 -15.59 -15.64 -2.43
N THR A 4 -15.49 -16.96 -2.23
CA THR A 4 -14.21 -17.65 -2.11
C THR A 4 -13.72 -18.07 -3.49
N LEU A 5 -12.54 -17.58 -3.87
CA LEU A 5 -11.84 -18.04 -5.06
C LEU A 5 -11.30 -19.46 -4.85
N THR A 6 -11.59 -20.36 -5.80
CA THR A 6 -11.07 -21.73 -5.85
C THR A 6 -10.49 -22.00 -7.23
N ASP A 7 -9.71 -23.06 -7.37
CA ASP A 7 -9.07 -23.41 -8.65
C ASP A 7 -10.05 -23.64 -9.80
N GLU A 8 -11.28 -24.09 -9.50
CA GLU A 8 -12.35 -24.34 -10.47
C GLU A 8 -12.87 -23.04 -11.11
N HIS A 9 -12.74 -21.91 -10.41
CA HIS A 9 -13.14 -20.61 -10.93
C HIS A 9 -12.10 -20.03 -11.90
N LEU A 10 -10.86 -20.53 -11.86
CA LEU A 10 -9.73 -19.93 -12.57
C LEU A 10 -9.57 -20.53 -13.97
N SER A 11 -9.37 -19.64 -14.94
CA SER A 11 -8.83 -20.02 -16.26
C SER A 11 -7.48 -20.74 -16.15
N ASP A 12 -7.11 -21.49 -17.18
CA ASP A 12 -5.88 -22.29 -17.22
C ASP A 12 -4.61 -21.47 -16.95
N ASN A 13 -4.57 -20.22 -17.44
CA ASN A 13 -3.43 -19.31 -17.23
C ASN A 13 -3.47 -18.57 -15.89
N LYS A 14 -4.51 -18.82 -15.07
CA LYS A 14 -4.74 -18.20 -13.76
C LYS A 14 -4.83 -16.67 -13.78
N LYS A 15 -5.14 -16.06 -14.94
CA LYS A 15 -5.30 -14.60 -15.10
C LYS A 15 -6.74 -14.12 -15.07
N ASN A 16 -7.70 -15.03 -15.27
CA ASN A 16 -9.13 -14.73 -15.24
C ASN A 16 -9.84 -15.68 -14.29
N ALA A 17 -10.89 -15.17 -13.64
CA ALA A 17 -11.81 -15.95 -12.81
C ALA A 17 -13.26 -15.71 -13.25
N THR A 18 -14.09 -16.75 -13.22
CA THR A 18 -15.52 -16.66 -13.51
C THR A 18 -16.31 -17.04 -12.27
N PHE A 19 -17.28 -16.23 -11.88
CA PHE A 19 -18.13 -16.47 -10.72
C PHE A 19 -19.60 -16.35 -11.08
N ASN A 20 -20.42 -17.23 -10.52
CA ASN A 20 -21.86 -17.08 -10.51
C ASN A 20 -22.27 -16.32 -9.24
N ILE A 21 -22.87 -15.14 -9.42
CA ILE A 21 -23.29 -14.28 -8.32
C ILE A 21 -24.82 -14.29 -8.27
N ALA A 22 -25.39 -14.81 -7.18
CA ALA A 22 -26.80 -14.65 -6.92
C ALA A 22 -27.08 -13.18 -6.57
N VAL A 23 -27.95 -12.53 -7.36
CA VAL A 23 -28.41 -11.18 -7.07
C VAL A 23 -29.41 -11.25 -5.91
N PRO A 24 -29.21 -10.47 -4.83
CA PRO A 24 -30.16 -10.41 -3.73
C PRO A 24 -31.58 -10.03 -4.19
N ASP A 25 -32.60 -10.64 -3.57
CA ASP A 25 -34.01 -10.48 -3.95
C ASP A 25 -34.53 -9.03 -3.81
N ASP A 26 -33.88 -8.21 -2.98
CA ASP A 26 -34.20 -6.79 -2.79
C ASP A 26 -33.69 -5.88 -3.91
N ILE A 27 -32.83 -6.40 -4.80
CA ILE A 27 -32.40 -5.69 -6.01
C ILE A 27 -33.40 -5.98 -7.13
N ASN A 28 -34.12 -4.93 -7.56
CA ASN A 28 -34.97 -5.01 -8.73
C ASN A 28 -34.13 -5.09 -10.01
N THR A 29 -33.90 -6.32 -10.49
CA THR A 29 -33.16 -6.60 -11.73
C THR A 29 -33.85 -6.13 -13.01
N ALA A 30 -35.10 -5.61 -12.92
CA ALA A 30 -35.75 -4.92 -14.03
C ALA A 30 -35.15 -3.53 -14.31
N ASN A 31 -34.37 -2.98 -13.37
CA ASN A 31 -33.67 -1.71 -13.52
C ASN A 31 -32.15 -1.93 -13.59
N PRO A 32 -31.39 -1.02 -14.23
CA PRO A 32 -29.94 -1.04 -14.14
C PRO A 32 -29.45 -0.92 -12.69
N TYR A 33 -28.38 -1.64 -12.36
CA TYR A 33 -27.72 -1.57 -11.06
C TYR A 33 -26.20 -1.63 -11.24
N THR A 34 -25.44 -1.12 -10.27
CA THR A 34 -23.97 -1.17 -10.33
C THR A 34 -23.44 -2.30 -9.45
N LEU A 35 -22.66 -3.18 -10.05
CA LEU A 35 -21.86 -4.16 -9.33
C LEU A 35 -20.53 -3.51 -8.92
N TYR A 36 -20.19 -3.59 -7.64
CA TYR A 36 -18.87 -3.22 -7.11
C TYR A 36 -18.18 -4.46 -6.55
N CYS A 37 -16.90 -4.61 -6.86
CA CYS A 37 -16.08 -5.72 -6.41
C CYS A 37 -14.82 -5.20 -5.72
N VAL A 38 -14.45 -5.83 -4.62
CA VAL A 38 -13.25 -5.52 -3.82
C VAL A 38 -12.53 -6.82 -3.52
N HIS A 39 -11.21 -6.83 -3.67
CA HIS A 39 -10.35 -7.93 -3.28
C HIS A 39 -9.04 -7.37 -2.71
N GLY A 40 -8.33 -8.16 -1.89
CA GLY A 40 -7.07 -7.74 -1.27
C GLY A 40 -7.21 -6.67 -0.18
N SER A 41 -8.44 -6.38 0.25
CA SER A 41 -8.75 -5.62 1.47
C SER A 41 -10.21 -5.84 1.89
N SER A 42 -10.54 -5.48 3.14
CA SER A 42 -11.91 -5.38 3.63
C SER A 42 -12.65 -4.20 3.01
N SER A 43 -13.98 -4.33 2.94
CA SER A 43 -14.86 -3.23 2.58
C SER A 43 -16.10 -3.24 3.46
N GLN A 44 -16.73 -2.07 3.60
CA GLN A 44 -17.95 -1.90 4.38
C GLN A 44 -18.95 -1.02 3.64
N ILE A 45 -20.24 -1.33 3.80
CA ILE A 45 -21.33 -0.47 3.34
C ILE A 45 -21.79 0.36 4.53
N ALA A 46 -21.72 1.69 4.42
CA ALA A 46 -22.13 2.58 5.50
C ALA A 46 -22.70 3.89 4.94
N ARG A 47 -23.93 4.24 5.35
CA ARG A 47 -24.58 5.53 5.02
C ARG A 47 -24.57 5.86 3.51
N GLY A 48 -24.87 4.87 2.67
CA GLY A 48 -24.90 5.02 1.22
C GLY A 48 -23.51 5.06 0.55
N LYS A 49 -22.44 4.70 1.26
CA LYS A 49 -21.07 4.60 0.75
C LYS A 49 -20.60 3.16 0.71
N ILE A 50 -19.68 2.85 -0.20
CA ILE A 50 -18.95 1.57 -0.21
C ILE A 50 -17.48 1.90 0.07
N LEU A 51 -17.08 1.70 1.31
CA LEU A 51 -15.77 2.12 1.80
C LEU A 51 -14.80 0.95 1.74
N VAL A 52 -13.75 1.09 0.94
CA VAL A 52 -12.62 0.16 0.92
C VAL A 52 -11.62 0.61 1.96
N ASP A 53 -11.28 -0.32 2.85
CA ASP A 53 -10.26 -0.06 3.84
C ASP A 53 -8.91 -0.02 3.15
N PHE A 54 -8.21 1.11 3.25
CA PHE A 54 -6.76 1.07 3.20
C PHE A 54 -6.33 0.92 4.64
N SER A 55 -6.12 -0.32 5.08
CA SER A 55 -5.40 -0.53 6.33
C SER A 55 -4.05 0.15 6.14
N TYR A 56 -3.88 1.36 6.70
CA TYR A 56 -2.60 2.03 6.69
C TYR A 56 -1.69 1.20 7.58
N THR A 57 -1.03 0.25 6.94
CA THR A 57 -0.02 -0.55 7.58
C THR A 57 1.22 0.33 7.65
N PRO A 58 1.89 0.41 8.81
CA PRO A 58 3.28 0.87 8.79
C PRO A 58 4.05 0.03 7.76
N PHE A 59 5.20 0.50 7.31
CA PHE A 59 6.11 -0.35 6.54
C PHE A 59 6.21 -1.71 7.24
N PHE A 60 5.94 -2.81 6.53
CA PHE A 60 5.99 -4.17 7.05
C PHE A 60 7.05 -4.95 6.28
N PRO A 61 7.82 -5.84 6.94
CA PRO A 61 8.76 -6.69 6.23
C PRO A 61 7.97 -7.66 5.33
N PHE A 62 8.52 -8.01 4.17
CA PHE A 62 7.89 -9.03 3.31
C PHE A 62 7.78 -10.33 4.15
N SER A 63 6.57 -10.81 4.39
CA SER A 63 6.33 -12.01 5.20
C SER A 63 6.89 -13.25 4.45
N GLY A 64 7.65 -14.08 5.15
CA GLY A 64 8.26 -15.31 4.62
C GLY A 64 9.78 -15.44 4.79
N GLY A 65 10.43 -14.48 5.44
CA GLY A 65 11.85 -14.58 5.82
C GLY A 65 12.81 -14.12 4.74
N TYR A 66 14.09 -14.42 4.93
CA TYR A 66 15.16 -14.11 3.97
C TYR A 66 14.83 -14.71 2.60
N GLY A 67 14.52 -13.88 1.61
CA GLY A 67 14.23 -14.33 0.23
C GLY A 67 12.77 -14.21 -0.23
N SER A 68 11.84 -13.71 0.59
CA SER A 68 10.48 -13.41 0.09
C SER A 68 10.51 -12.36 -1.03
N VAL A 69 9.97 -12.74 -2.19
CA VAL A 69 9.96 -11.92 -3.41
C VAL A 69 8.70 -11.07 -3.58
N SER A 70 7.66 -11.32 -2.80
CA SER A 70 6.39 -10.59 -2.87
C SER A 70 5.89 -10.15 -1.50
N PRO A 71 5.25 -8.97 -1.39
CA PRO A 71 4.54 -8.58 -0.17
C PRO A 71 3.36 -9.52 0.06
N ASP A 72 2.88 -9.58 1.30
CA ASP A 72 1.58 -10.18 1.59
C ASP A 72 0.50 -9.43 0.79
N THR A 73 -0.22 -10.12 -0.08
CA THR A 73 -1.31 -9.54 -0.89
C THR A 73 -2.54 -9.18 -0.04
N TYR A 74 -2.52 -9.51 1.24
CA TYR A 74 -3.58 -9.19 2.21
C TYR A 74 -3.83 -7.67 2.38
N TYR A 75 -2.93 -6.81 1.87
CA TYR A 75 -3.06 -5.34 1.96
C TYR A 75 -2.93 -4.62 0.61
N THR A 76 -3.31 -5.26 -0.49
CA THR A 76 -3.28 -4.66 -1.84
C THR A 76 -4.70 -4.57 -2.42
N PRO A 77 -5.51 -3.56 -2.02
CA PRO A 77 -6.87 -3.40 -2.50
C PRO A 77 -6.89 -3.21 -4.03
N ILE A 78 -7.56 -4.14 -4.69
CA ILE A 78 -7.96 -4.05 -6.09
C ILE A 78 -9.48 -3.99 -6.16
N THR A 79 -9.98 -3.20 -7.10
CA THR A 79 -11.42 -3.01 -7.26
C THR A 79 -11.84 -3.03 -8.71
N ALA A 80 -13.09 -3.41 -8.94
CA ALA A 80 -13.75 -3.27 -10.22
C ALA A 80 -15.19 -2.81 -10.00
N SER A 81 -15.76 -2.16 -11.00
CA SER A 81 -17.19 -1.89 -11.03
C SER A 81 -17.72 -1.93 -12.46
N ALA A 82 -19.00 -2.28 -12.59
CA ALA A 82 -19.72 -2.17 -13.85
C ALA A 82 -21.19 -1.87 -13.59
N GLU A 83 -21.78 -1.06 -14.46
CA GLU A 83 -23.22 -0.99 -14.59
C GLU A 83 -23.72 -2.26 -15.29
N ILE A 84 -24.70 -2.92 -14.68
CA ILE A 84 -25.37 -4.10 -15.21
C ILE A 84 -26.69 -3.64 -15.79
N ALA A 85 -26.78 -3.68 -17.12
CA ALA A 85 -28.00 -3.35 -17.83
C ALA A 85 -29.06 -4.46 -17.68
N PHE A 86 -30.32 -4.07 -17.85
CA PHE A 86 -31.44 -5.00 -17.85
C PHE A 86 -31.22 -6.14 -18.87
N GLY A 87 -31.48 -7.38 -18.44
CA GLY A 87 -31.42 -8.56 -19.30
C GLY A 87 -30.00 -9.00 -19.70
N VAL A 88 -28.95 -8.43 -19.10
CA VAL A 88 -27.55 -8.83 -19.34
C VAL A 88 -27.09 -9.79 -18.24
N PRO A 89 -26.99 -11.11 -18.49
CA PRO A 89 -26.71 -12.10 -17.45
C PRO A 89 -25.21 -12.23 -17.14
N THR A 90 -24.33 -11.61 -17.93
CA THR A 90 -22.88 -11.76 -17.80
C THR A 90 -22.18 -10.44 -18.08
N THR A 91 -21.20 -10.11 -17.25
CA THR A 91 -20.33 -8.93 -17.43
C THR A 91 -18.88 -9.32 -17.22
N SER A 92 -17.96 -8.62 -17.87
CA SER A 92 -16.53 -8.77 -17.65
C SER A 92 -16.00 -7.56 -16.87
N LEU A 93 -15.24 -7.83 -15.82
CA LEU A 93 -14.68 -6.82 -14.94
C LEU A 93 -13.16 -6.84 -15.01
N THR A 94 -12.56 -5.68 -15.18
CA THR A 94 -11.10 -5.52 -15.04
C THR A 94 -10.81 -4.91 -13.68
N PHE A 95 -10.11 -5.68 -12.83
CA PHE A 95 -9.67 -5.19 -11.54
C PHE A 95 -8.47 -4.25 -11.71
N ASN A 96 -8.53 -3.13 -11.00
CA ASN A 96 -7.46 -2.15 -10.95
C ASN A 96 -7.02 -1.94 -9.50
N TYR A 97 -5.72 -1.74 -9.31
CA TYR A 97 -5.18 -1.30 -8.03
C TYR A 97 -5.72 0.10 -7.69
N LEU A 98 -6.11 0.30 -6.43
CA LEU A 98 -6.54 1.62 -5.95
C LEU A 98 -5.37 2.52 -5.53
N GLY A 99 -4.19 1.93 -5.27
CA GLY A 99 -3.04 2.64 -4.74
C GLY A 99 -1.72 2.16 -5.33
N ALA A 100 -0.63 2.67 -4.78
CA ALA A 100 0.74 2.29 -5.16
C ALA A 100 1.44 1.60 -3.99
N MET A 101 2.41 0.75 -4.31
CA MET A 101 3.29 0.16 -3.30
C MET A 101 4.52 1.03 -3.11
N GLN A 102 4.86 1.35 -1.86
CA GLN A 102 6.14 1.93 -1.49
C GLN A 102 7.02 0.84 -0.89
N ILE A 103 8.29 0.78 -1.31
CA ILE A 103 9.27 -0.20 -0.84
C ILE A 103 10.50 0.52 -0.31
N ILE A 104 10.99 0.08 0.85
CA ILE A 104 12.31 0.43 1.37
C ILE A 104 13.17 -0.83 1.33
N CYS A 105 14.25 -0.81 0.57
CA CYS A 105 15.33 -1.80 0.69
C CYS A 105 16.35 -1.25 1.69
N PHE A 106 16.41 -1.82 2.88
CA PHE A 106 17.27 -1.35 3.97
C PHE A 106 18.44 -2.30 4.16
N LYS A 107 19.67 -1.81 4.01
CA LYS A 107 20.89 -2.53 4.34
C LYS A 107 21.41 -2.08 5.70
N ASN A 108 21.71 -3.05 6.57
CA ASN A 108 22.49 -2.82 7.77
C ASN A 108 23.97 -3.13 7.47
N ALA A 109 24.86 -2.17 7.63
CA ALA A 109 26.31 -2.31 7.47
C ALA A 109 27.06 -1.80 8.72
N ALA A 110 26.41 -1.85 9.89
CA ALA A 110 26.97 -1.38 11.15
C ALA A 110 27.99 -2.34 11.81
N GLY A 111 28.20 -3.54 11.23
CA GLY A 111 29.06 -4.58 11.82
C GLY A 111 28.39 -5.36 12.97
N ALA A 112 27.13 -5.08 13.28
CA ALA A 112 26.34 -5.76 14.30
C ALA A 112 24.86 -5.79 13.91
N GLU A 113 24.09 -6.71 14.49
CA GLU A 113 22.62 -6.70 14.39
C GLU A 113 22.05 -5.43 15.02
N VAL A 114 21.05 -4.84 14.37
CA VAL A 114 20.36 -3.63 14.87
C VAL A 114 18.87 -3.88 14.98
N ALA A 115 18.27 -3.39 16.06
CA ALA A 115 16.82 -3.36 16.22
C ALA A 115 16.26 -2.13 15.49
N TYR A 116 15.14 -2.29 14.78
CA TYR A 116 14.42 -1.19 14.15
C TYR A 116 12.99 -1.09 14.69
N THR A 117 12.50 0.14 14.81
CA THR A 117 11.09 0.49 14.99
C THR A 117 10.76 1.80 14.26
N GLU A 118 9.47 2.15 14.14
CA GLU A 118 9.02 3.48 13.69
C GLU A 118 9.64 3.94 12.35
N MET A 119 9.59 3.07 11.33
CA MET A 119 10.08 3.35 9.98
C MET A 119 9.05 4.14 9.16
N GLU A 120 9.44 5.31 8.62
CA GLU A 120 8.56 6.20 7.86
C GLU A 120 9.34 7.06 6.83
N LEU A 121 8.70 7.41 5.73
CA LEU A 121 9.17 8.42 4.78
C LEU A 121 8.54 9.77 5.15
N VAL A 122 9.38 10.72 5.58
CA VAL A 122 8.95 12.05 6.01
C VAL A 122 9.28 13.09 4.95
N GLN A 123 8.36 14.02 4.68
CA GLN A 123 8.60 15.10 3.73
C GLN A 123 9.70 16.04 4.24
N VAL A 124 10.58 16.48 3.36
CA VAL A 124 11.60 17.50 3.72
C VAL A 124 10.92 18.82 4.07
N ASN A 125 9.91 19.22 3.30
CA ASN A 125 9.07 20.38 3.58
C ASN A 125 7.64 19.92 3.93
N PRO A 126 7.19 20.10 5.19
CA PRO A 126 5.82 19.76 5.60
C PRO A 126 4.73 20.59 4.90
N ALA A 127 5.08 21.73 4.31
CA ALA A 127 4.13 22.57 3.56
C ALA A 127 3.88 22.06 2.13
N ASP A 128 4.72 21.15 1.62
CA ASP A 128 4.51 20.57 0.29
C ASP A 128 3.26 19.68 0.28
N ALA A 129 2.53 19.71 -0.83
CA ALA A 129 1.37 18.85 -1.01
C ALA A 129 1.78 17.37 -0.95
N ALA A 130 1.10 16.59 -0.10
CA ALA A 130 1.40 15.18 0.06
C ALA A 130 1.06 14.39 -1.22
N GLY A 131 1.94 13.48 -1.62
CA GLY A 131 1.74 12.58 -2.76
C GLY A 131 0.82 11.39 -2.47
N PHE A 132 0.50 11.15 -1.19
CA PHE A 132 -0.37 10.07 -0.74
C PHE A 132 -1.12 10.47 0.54
N TYR A 133 -2.25 9.81 0.78
CA TYR A 133 -2.99 9.96 2.02
C TYR A 133 -2.30 9.17 3.13
N ALA A 134 -1.67 9.89 4.07
CA ALA A 134 -1.06 9.29 5.25
C ALA A 134 -2.10 9.11 6.38
N TYR A 135 -1.76 8.27 7.36
CA TYR A 135 -2.46 8.21 8.65
C TYR A 135 -2.45 9.59 9.33
N LYS A 136 -3.55 9.94 9.99
CA LYS A 136 -3.69 11.20 10.71
C LYS A 136 -3.99 10.94 12.19
N ASN A 137 -3.16 11.47 13.07
CA ASN A 137 -3.40 11.39 14.52
C ASN A 137 -4.78 11.99 14.86
N GLY A 138 -5.61 11.22 15.57
CA GLY A 138 -6.96 11.63 15.96
C GLY A 138 -8.05 11.37 14.91
N GLU A 139 -7.71 11.29 13.62
CA GLU A 139 -8.66 10.97 12.54
C GLU A 139 -8.56 9.51 12.06
N GLY A 140 -7.38 8.89 12.14
CA GLY A 140 -7.11 7.49 11.80
C GLY A 140 -6.56 7.26 10.39
N ALA A 141 -7.00 6.18 9.74
CA ALA A 141 -6.52 5.74 8.42
C ALA A 141 -7.46 6.17 7.28
N PRO A 142 -6.93 6.42 6.07
CA PRO A 142 -7.76 6.74 4.91
C PRO A 142 -8.58 5.53 4.45
N ARG A 143 -9.79 5.79 3.97
CA ARG A 143 -10.69 4.83 3.30
C ARG A 143 -11.20 5.46 2.01
N TYR A 144 -11.32 4.67 0.97
CA TYR A 144 -11.75 5.11 -0.35
C TYR A 144 -13.21 4.73 -0.59
N ASP A 145 -14.06 5.71 -0.93
CA ASP A 145 -15.46 5.45 -1.29
C ASP A 145 -15.58 5.12 -2.78
N LEU A 146 -16.02 3.90 -3.11
CA LEU A 146 -16.17 3.48 -4.51
C LEU A 146 -17.27 4.22 -5.26
N ILE A 147 -18.23 4.81 -4.54
CA ILE A 147 -19.34 5.52 -5.16
C ILE A 147 -18.93 6.95 -5.48
N SER A 148 -18.54 7.74 -4.47
CA SER A 148 -18.18 9.15 -4.68
C SER A 148 -16.75 9.35 -5.21
N LYS A 149 -15.88 8.34 -5.09
CA LYS A 149 -14.44 8.39 -5.39
C LYS A 149 -13.65 9.33 -4.47
N GLU A 150 -14.20 9.63 -3.30
CA GLU A 150 -13.55 10.48 -2.30
C GLU A 150 -12.83 9.65 -1.23
N VAL A 151 -11.89 10.30 -0.54
CA VAL A 151 -11.18 9.73 0.61
C VAL A 151 -11.74 10.31 1.90
N ILE A 152 -12.07 9.42 2.83
CA ILE A 152 -12.46 9.78 4.20
C ILE A 152 -11.52 9.12 5.21
N TYR A 153 -11.50 9.63 6.44
CA TYR A 153 -10.70 9.07 7.52
C TYR A 153 -11.57 8.32 8.53
N TYR A 154 -11.05 7.22 9.05
CA TYR A 154 -11.71 6.43 10.08
C TYR A 154 -10.76 6.11 11.23
N GLY A 155 -11.21 6.41 12.44
CA GLY A 155 -10.43 6.27 13.67
C GLY A 155 -10.03 4.82 13.92
N VAL A 156 -8.77 4.51 13.67
CA VAL A 156 -8.11 3.24 13.99
C VAL A 156 -6.77 3.56 14.64
N SER A 157 -6.25 2.67 15.47
CA SER A 157 -4.89 2.85 16.00
C SER A 157 -3.85 2.55 14.92
N GLN A 158 -2.79 3.36 14.89
CA GLN A 158 -1.65 3.07 14.04
C GLN A 158 -0.91 1.83 14.57
N GLY A 159 -0.63 0.87 13.71
CA GLY A 159 0.27 -0.24 14.03
C GLY A 159 1.71 0.24 14.20
N VAL A 160 2.51 -0.49 14.97
CA VAL A 160 3.96 -0.25 15.10
C VAL A 160 4.70 -1.41 14.46
N ILE A 161 5.67 -1.11 13.60
CA ILE A 161 6.63 -2.11 13.12
C ILE A 161 7.78 -2.23 14.12
N SER A 162 8.17 -3.46 14.43
CA SER A 162 9.40 -3.78 15.16
C SER A 162 10.09 -5.02 14.58
N GLY A 163 11.41 -5.11 14.78
CA GLY A 163 12.21 -6.27 14.41
C GLY A 163 13.70 -5.95 14.45
N SER A 164 14.52 -6.82 13.87
CA SER A 164 15.97 -6.64 13.76
C SER A 164 16.49 -7.02 12.37
N ILE A 165 17.64 -6.45 12.00
CA ILE A 165 18.37 -6.76 10.76
C ILE A 165 19.82 -7.10 11.15
N TRP A 166 20.31 -8.26 10.72
CA TRP A 166 21.67 -8.72 11.03
C TRP A 166 22.71 -7.85 10.31
N SER A 167 23.98 -7.96 10.71
CA SER A 167 25.06 -7.28 10.00
C SER A 167 25.11 -7.73 8.54
N ASP A 168 25.31 -6.78 7.65
CA ASP A 168 25.44 -6.93 6.19
C ASP A 168 24.18 -7.42 5.46
N ASP A 169 23.09 -7.64 6.19
CA ASP A 169 21.81 -8.05 5.62
C ASP A 169 21.05 -6.89 4.98
N VAL A 170 20.27 -7.25 3.96
CA VAL A 170 19.29 -6.38 3.30
C VAL A 170 17.89 -6.90 3.57
N ARG A 171 17.04 -6.04 4.13
CA ARG A 171 15.62 -6.35 4.31
C ARG A 171 14.74 -5.40 3.49
N LYS A 172 13.70 -5.95 2.89
CA LYS A 172 12.66 -5.19 2.17
C LYS A 172 11.47 -4.95 3.06
N PHE A 173 11.03 -3.70 3.10
CA PHE A 173 9.81 -3.28 3.77
C PHE A 173 8.87 -2.69 2.74
N SER A 174 7.60 -3.07 2.77
CA SER A 174 6.57 -2.49 1.91
C SER A 174 5.47 -1.85 2.71
N ARG A 175 4.77 -0.92 2.06
CA ARG A 175 3.39 -0.58 2.41
C ARG A 175 2.62 -0.25 1.14
N PHE A 176 1.31 -0.32 1.22
CA PHE A 176 0.43 0.13 0.15
C PHE A 176 -0.21 1.46 0.53
N VAL A 177 -0.17 2.45 -0.36
CA VAL A 177 -0.65 3.81 -0.09
C VAL A 177 -1.66 4.26 -1.13
N LEU A 178 -2.67 5.00 -0.68
CA LEU A 178 -3.63 5.66 -1.55
C LEU A 178 -3.05 6.99 -2.03
N LEU A 179 -3.06 7.21 -3.34
CA LEU A 179 -2.44 8.38 -3.97
C LEU A 179 -3.39 9.58 -3.96
N THR A 180 -2.84 10.78 -3.78
CA THR A 180 -3.60 12.05 -3.84
C THR A 180 -3.73 12.60 -5.26
N GLY A 181 -2.91 12.09 -6.20
CA GLY A 181 -2.73 12.68 -7.53
C GLY A 181 -1.65 13.77 -7.59
N ASN A 182 -1.08 14.18 -6.46
CA ASN A 182 0.06 15.10 -6.43
C ASN A 182 1.37 14.36 -6.75
N THR A 183 2.40 15.12 -7.17
CA THR A 183 3.78 14.63 -7.21
C THR A 183 4.27 14.25 -5.83
N MET A 184 5.06 13.17 -5.72
CA MET A 184 5.70 12.84 -4.45
C MET A 184 6.75 13.91 -4.10
N PRO A 185 6.66 14.58 -2.94
CA PRO A 185 7.67 15.54 -2.52
C PRO A 185 9.01 14.86 -2.21
N ALA A 186 10.06 15.67 -2.03
CA ALA A 186 11.33 15.16 -1.51
C ALA A 186 11.11 14.60 -0.10
N THR A 187 11.66 13.40 0.17
CA THR A 187 11.49 12.70 1.44
C THR A 187 12.80 12.23 2.03
N ARG A 188 12.87 12.22 3.37
CA ARG A 188 13.91 11.54 4.15
C ARG A 188 13.33 10.26 4.74
N LEU A 189 14.21 9.30 5.00
CA LEU A 189 13.85 8.11 5.75
C LEU A 189 14.10 8.35 7.23
N LYS A 190 13.06 8.13 8.04
CA LYS A 190 13.11 8.20 9.50
C LYS A 190 12.91 6.79 10.06
N VAL A 191 13.82 6.33 10.91
CA VAL A 191 13.77 5.00 11.56
C VAL A 191 14.33 5.11 12.96
N LYS A 192 13.73 4.45 13.94
CA LYS A 192 14.32 4.30 15.27
C LYS A 192 15.20 3.06 15.29
N ILE A 193 16.51 3.25 15.43
CA ILE A 193 17.54 2.20 15.43
C ILE A 193 18.08 2.08 16.85
N ASP A 194 17.97 0.89 17.44
CA ASP A 194 18.36 0.60 18.84
C ASP A 194 17.78 1.62 19.84
N GLY A 195 16.51 1.98 19.64
CA GLY A 195 15.78 2.93 20.49
C GLY A 195 16.07 4.40 20.18
N VAL A 196 17.04 4.72 19.32
CA VAL A 196 17.40 6.10 18.96
C VAL A 196 16.80 6.47 17.61
N GLN A 197 16.09 7.59 17.57
CA GLN A 197 15.56 8.11 16.31
C GLN A 197 16.70 8.56 15.39
N LYS A 198 16.73 7.99 14.18
CA LYS A 198 17.63 8.38 13.09
C LYS A 198 16.80 8.90 11.92
N GLU A 199 17.41 9.82 11.19
CA GLU A 199 16.88 10.37 9.95
C GLU A 199 18.00 10.35 8.91
N SER A 200 17.66 10.06 7.66
CA SER A 200 18.65 9.97 6.61
C SER A 200 19.31 11.33 6.39
N ILE A 201 20.63 11.36 6.22
CA ILE A 201 21.40 12.62 6.06
C ILE A 201 21.11 13.32 4.73
N ASN A 202 20.62 12.57 3.74
CA ASN A 202 20.15 13.04 2.45
C ASN A 202 18.66 12.69 2.24
N ALA A 203 18.07 13.24 1.18
CA ALA A 203 16.68 13.07 0.79
C ALA A 203 16.56 12.53 -0.64
N THR A 204 15.43 11.92 -0.96
CA THR A 204 15.01 11.71 -2.35
C THR A 204 14.79 13.05 -3.06
N SER A 205 14.86 13.05 -4.39
CA SER A 205 14.32 14.16 -5.16
C SER A 205 12.80 14.07 -5.23
N ALA A 206 12.13 15.22 -5.28
CA ALA A 206 10.71 15.25 -5.62
C ALA A 206 10.49 14.58 -6.99
N SER A 207 9.43 13.80 -7.10
CA SER A 207 9.06 13.15 -8.36
C SER A 207 8.57 14.19 -9.35
N ALA A 208 9.03 14.09 -10.61
CA ALA A 208 8.60 15.00 -11.67
C ALA A 208 7.13 14.79 -12.09
N VAL A 209 6.59 13.59 -11.82
CA VAL A 209 5.19 13.22 -12.12
C VAL A 209 4.55 12.57 -10.89
N PRO A 210 3.22 12.65 -10.75
CA PRO A 210 2.49 11.87 -9.76
C PRO A 210 2.79 10.39 -9.86
N HIS A 211 2.84 9.73 -8.70
CA HIS A 211 2.87 8.27 -8.67
C HIS A 211 1.55 7.72 -9.21
N GLN A 212 1.57 6.49 -9.71
CA GLN A 212 0.43 5.86 -10.38
C GLN A 212 0.03 4.59 -9.62
N ALA A 213 -1.29 4.35 -9.56
CA ALA A 213 -1.81 3.15 -8.93
C ALA A 213 -1.38 1.89 -9.72
N GLY A 214 -1.12 0.80 -8.99
CA GLY A 214 -0.58 -0.45 -9.55
C GLY A 214 0.93 -0.49 -9.74
N ASN A 215 1.63 0.63 -9.52
CA ASN A 215 3.10 0.67 -9.56
C ASN A 215 3.72 0.48 -8.17
N ALA A 216 5.00 0.10 -8.18
CA ALA A 216 5.84 0.01 -7.00
C ALA A 216 6.98 1.02 -7.08
N TYR A 217 7.23 1.75 -5.99
CA TYR A 217 8.26 2.77 -5.88
C TYR A 217 9.24 2.38 -4.78
N CYS A 218 10.50 2.14 -5.16
CA CYS A 218 11.53 1.64 -4.26
C CYS A 218 12.53 2.74 -3.90
N VAL A 219 12.85 2.86 -2.62
CA VAL A 219 14.00 3.60 -2.11
C VAL A 219 14.99 2.63 -1.47
N TYR A 220 16.28 2.93 -1.61
CA TYR A 220 17.34 2.13 -1.02
C TYR A 220 17.98 2.92 0.11
N ALA A 221 18.20 2.27 1.24
CA ALA A 221 18.73 2.89 2.44
C ALA A 221 19.86 2.05 3.03
N LEU A 222 20.86 2.73 3.61
CA LEU A 222 22.02 2.14 4.25
C LEU A 222 22.17 2.74 5.65
N TRP A 223 22.27 1.87 6.65
CA TRP A 223 22.77 2.22 7.98
C TRP A 223 24.19 1.70 8.14
N ASN A 224 25.17 2.58 8.31
CA ASN A 224 26.59 2.20 8.42
C ASN A 224 27.09 2.15 9.88
N GLY A 225 26.19 2.22 10.87
CA GLY A 225 26.52 2.33 12.30
C GLY A 225 26.65 3.77 12.81
N VAL A 226 26.73 4.77 11.93
CA VAL A 226 26.86 6.19 12.28
C VAL A 226 25.74 7.01 11.65
N ASP A 227 25.61 6.91 10.33
CA ASP A 227 24.67 7.66 9.50
C ASP A 227 23.67 6.73 8.82
N LEU A 228 22.42 7.18 8.79
CA LEU A 228 21.40 6.65 7.89
C LEU A 228 21.48 7.43 6.58
N GLN A 229 21.50 6.74 5.44
CA GLN A 229 21.60 7.37 4.13
C GLN A 229 20.65 6.71 3.14
N LEU A 230 20.07 7.52 2.26
CA LEU A 230 19.43 7.04 1.04
C LEU A 230 20.52 6.83 -0.03
N THR A 231 20.40 5.73 -0.77
CA THR A 231 21.40 5.25 -1.71
C THR A 231 20.75 4.82 -3.03
N ASP A 232 21.57 4.40 -3.99
CA ASP A 232 21.09 3.65 -5.14
C ASP A 232 20.89 2.16 -4.81
N LYS A 233 20.53 1.37 -5.82
CA LYS A 233 20.28 -0.06 -5.68
C LYS A 233 21.48 -0.89 -5.21
N ASP A 234 22.69 -0.36 -5.35
CA ASP A 234 23.95 -1.04 -5.03
C ASP A 234 24.45 -0.67 -3.62
N PHE A 235 23.67 0.13 -2.87
CA PHE A 235 23.98 0.62 -1.54
C PHE A 235 25.28 1.42 -1.47
N THR A 236 25.67 2.05 -2.58
CA THR A 236 26.79 2.97 -2.60
C THR A 236 26.39 4.29 -1.95
N SER A 237 27.18 4.71 -0.96
CA SER A 237 26.98 6.00 -0.27
C SER A 237 27.07 7.13 -1.28
N VAL A 238 25.98 7.89 -1.42
CA VAL A 238 25.94 9.07 -2.27
C VAL A 238 26.54 10.21 -1.45
N ARG A 239 27.87 10.36 -1.48
CA ARG A 239 28.50 11.61 -1.02
C ARG A 239 27.95 12.73 -1.91
N LYS A 240 27.14 13.61 -1.32
CA LYS A 240 26.96 14.96 -1.84
C LYS A 240 28.02 15.86 -1.22
#